data_AF-A0A7J6I6Y5-F1
#
_entry.id   AF-A0A7J6I6Y5-F1
#
_cell.length_a   1.000
_cell.length_b   1.000
_cell.length_c   1.000
_cell.angle_alpha   90.00
_cell.angle_beta   90.00
_cell.angle_gamma   90.00
#
_symmetry.space_group_name_H-M   'P 1'
#
loop_
_entity.id
_entity.type
_entity.pdbx_description
1 polymer ?
#
loop_
_entity_poly.entity_id
_entity_poly.type
_entity_poly.pdbx_seq_one_letter_code
_entity_poly.pdbx_strand_id
1 'polypeptide(L)' 'MRKRVCALGVAILGSVAARKYSSVHDAMKALNAAGQVIHPSKDPKVEKYHKEKYRIFSELYEQQISHRSLMNQALS' A
#
# COMPACT_ATOMS: atom_id res chain seq x y z
N MET A 1 -11.20 -12.81 12.17
CA MET A 1 -12.12 -12.20 11.17
C MET A 1 -11.40 -12.14 9.82
N ARG A 2 -11.89 -12.85 8.78
CA ARG A 2 -11.24 -12.87 7.45
C ARG A 2 -11.65 -11.62 6.66
N LYS A 3 -10.69 -10.72 6.34
CA LYS A 3 -10.92 -9.58 5.44
C LYS A 3 -11.14 -10.10 4.01
N ARG A 4 -12.27 -9.78 3.38
CA ARG A 4 -12.63 -10.22 2.01
C ARG A 4 -12.59 -9.04 1.03
N VAL A 5 -11.43 -8.38 0.93
CA VAL A 5 -11.26 -7.16 0.11
C VAL A 5 -11.52 -7.44 -1.38
N CYS A 6 -11.02 -8.57 -1.89
CA CYS A 6 -11.23 -8.95 -3.30
C CYS A 6 -12.71 -9.22 -3.63
N ALA A 7 -13.43 -9.97 -2.78
CA ALA A 7 -14.84 -10.28 -3.03
C ALA A 7 -15.73 -9.02 -3.00
N LEU A 8 -15.42 -8.07 -2.11
CA LEU A 8 -16.11 -6.78 -2.05
C LEU A 8 -15.83 -5.94 -3.30
N GLY A 9 -14.58 -5.95 -3.80
CA GLY A 9 -14.23 -5.30 -5.07
C GLY A 9 -15.03 -5.85 -6.25
N VAL A 10 -15.17 -7.18 -6.34
CA VAL A 10 -16.00 -7.83 -7.38
C VAL A 10 -17.47 -7.43 -7.25
N ALA A 11 -18.01 -7.38 -6.02
CA ALA A 11 -19.39 -6.96 -5.79
C ALA A 11 -19.64 -5.50 -6.18
N ILE A 12 -18.69 -4.60 -5.91
CA ILE A 12 -18.76 -3.19 -6.34
C ILE A 12 -18.83 -3.10 -7.86
N LEU A 13 -17.93 -3.78 -8.58
CA LEU A 13 -17.92 -3.78 -10.05
C LEU A 13 -19.21 -4.39 -10.62
N GLY A 14 -19.67 -5.51 -10.05
CA GLY A 14 -20.94 -6.13 -10.43
C GLY A 14 -22.15 -5.22 -10.22
N SER A 15 -22.15 -4.42 -9.14
CA SER A 15 -23.25 -3.48 -8.86
C SER A 15 -23.32 -2.31 -9.85
N VAL A 16 -22.18 -1.86 -10.38
CA VAL A 16 -22.12 -0.83 -11.43
C VAL A 16 -22.53 -1.42 -12.78
N ALA A 17 -22.05 -2.62 -13.12
CA ALA A 17 -22.44 -3.33 -14.34
C ALA A 17 -23.96 -3.63 -14.38
N ALA A 18 -24.55 -3.96 -13.23
CA ALA A 18 -26.00 -4.13 -13.06
C ALA A 18 -26.79 -2.80 -13.04
N ARG A 19 -26.13 -1.66 -13.26
CA ARG A 19 -26.70 -0.29 -13.23
C ARG A 19 -27.37 0.08 -11.90
N LYS A 20 -27.06 -0.63 -10.80
CA LYS A 20 -27.53 -0.32 -9.45
C LYS A 20 -26.91 0.97 -8.91
N TYR A 21 -25.68 1.27 -9.34
CA TYR A 21 -24.99 2.53 -9.08
C TYR A 21 -24.49 3.12 -10.40
N SER A 22 -24.52 4.45 -10.50
CA SER A 22 -24.10 5.23 -11.68
C SER A 22 -22.60 5.22 -11.93
N SER A 23 -21.80 5.05 -10.87
CA SER A 23 -20.35 5.03 -10.96
C SER A 23 -19.73 4.11 -9.90
N VAL A 24 -18.48 3.70 -10.14
CA VAL A 24 -17.69 2.94 -9.15
C VAL A 24 -17.52 3.74 -7.86
N HIS A 25 -17.38 5.07 -7.96
CA HIS A 25 -17.22 5.93 -6.79
C HIS A 25 -18.48 5.92 -5.89
N ASP A 26 -19.68 5.96 -6.49
CA ASP A 26 -20.94 5.89 -5.76
C ASP A 26 -21.13 4.53 -5.08
N ALA A 27 -20.80 3.44 -5.81
CA ALA A 27 -20.83 2.09 -5.26
C ALA A 27 -19.81 1.92 -4.11
N MET A 28 -18.60 2.46 -4.23
CA MET A 28 -17.58 2.42 -3.18
C MET A 28 -18.02 3.19 -1.93
N LYS A 29 -18.65 4.36 -2.08
CA LYS A 29 -19.20 5.13 -0.94
C LYS A 29 -20.29 4.36 -0.19
N ALA A 30 -21.14 3.64 -0.91
CA ALA A 30 -22.25 2.90 -0.32
C ALA A 30 -21.84 1.55 0.28
N LEU A 31 -20.79 0.90 -0.27
CA LEU A 31 -20.39 -0.46 0.08
C LEU A 31 -19.12 -0.56 0.92
N ASN A 32 -18.34 0.53 1.05
CA ASN A 32 -17.17 0.59 1.93
C ASN A 32 -17.41 1.55 3.10
N ALA A 33 -16.92 1.15 4.28
CA ALA A 33 -16.81 2.01 5.44
C ALA A 33 -15.46 1.76 6.13
N ALA A 34 -14.86 2.81 6.70
CA ALA A 34 -13.67 2.68 7.51
C ALA A 34 -14.02 1.95 8.83
N GLY A 35 -13.50 0.73 9.02
CA GLY A 35 -13.76 -0.03 10.24
C GLY A 35 -12.93 0.45 11.44
N GLN A 36 -11.65 0.77 11.21
CA GLN A 36 -10.75 1.34 12.20
C GLN A 36 -9.77 2.28 11.51
N VAL A 37 -9.57 3.45 12.10
CA VAL A 37 -8.55 4.42 11.67
C VAL A 37 -7.44 4.42 12.71
N ILE A 38 -6.22 4.11 12.29
CA ILE A 38 -5.03 4.20 13.12
C ILE A 38 -4.26 5.43 12.67
N HIS A 39 -4.10 6.39 13.58
CA HIS A 39 -3.34 7.60 13.32
C HIS A 39 -1.85 7.38 13.61
N PRO A 40 -0.95 8.11 12.93
CA PRO A 40 0.46 8.15 13.30
C PRO A 40 0.63 8.52 14.78
N SER A 41 1.70 8.00 15.39
CA SER A 41 2.07 8.41 16.75
C SER A 41 2.34 9.92 16.78
N LYS A 42 1.90 10.59 17.85
CA LYS A 42 2.18 12.01 18.09
C LYS A 42 3.55 12.25 18.71
N ASP A 43 4.26 11.19 19.10
CA ASP A 43 5.60 11.29 19.69
C ASP A 43 6.65 11.60 18.60
N PRO A 44 7.30 12.78 18.64
CA PRO A 44 8.32 13.15 17.65
C PRO A 44 9.51 12.19 17.61
N LYS A 45 9.79 11.47 18.72
CA LYS A 45 10.87 10.48 18.77
C LYS A 45 10.56 9.26 17.91
N VAL A 46 9.29 8.82 17.92
CA VAL A 46 8.82 7.69 17.10
C VAL A 46 8.88 8.06 15.63
N GLU A 47 8.44 9.25 15.26
CA GLU A 47 8.54 9.75 13.88
C GLU A 47 10.01 9.80 13.42
N LYS A 48 10.90 10.43 14.22
CA LYS A 48 12.32 10.53 13.91
C LYS A 48 12.97 9.16 13.74
N TYR A 49 12.65 8.22 14.64
CA TYR A 49 13.16 6.84 14.56
C TYR A 49 12.75 6.17 13.25
N HIS A 50 11.48 6.26 12.86
CA HIS A 50 10.99 5.66 11.62
C HIS A 50 11.52 6.35 10.37
N LYS A 51 11.76 7.67 10.42
CA LYS A 51 12.40 8.43 9.34
C LYS A 51 13.83 7.96 9.08
N GLU A 52 14.65 7.82 10.13
CA GLU A 52 16.00 7.30 9.98
C GLU A 52 16.00 5.83 9.54
N LYS A 53 15.08 5.01 10.07
CA LYS A 53 14.93 3.62 9.61
C LYS A 53 14.58 3.53 8.13
N TYR A 54 13.73 4.42 7.63
CA TYR A 54 13.38 4.50 6.21
C TYR A 54 14.58 4.91 5.34
N ARG A 55 15.38 5.89 5.82
CA ARG A 55 16.62 6.30 5.14
C ARG A 55 17.58 5.13 4.97
N ILE A 56 17.85 4.41 6.06
CA ILE A 56 18.72 3.23 6.05
C ILE A 56 18.18 2.15 5.09
N PHE A 57 16.88 1.87 5.12
CA PHE A 57 16.27 0.91 4.19
C PHE A 57 16.48 1.30 2.73
N SER A 58 16.35 2.59 2.41
CA SER A 58 16.57 3.09 1.05
C SER A 58 18.03 2.97 0.63
N GLU A 59 18.98 3.30 1.53
CA GLU A 59 20.41 3.13 1.28
C GLU A 59 20.78 1.65 1.03
N LEU A 60 20.19 0.71 1.77
CA LEU A 60 20.41 -0.72 1.57
C LEU A 60 19.94 -1.20 0.19
N TYR A 61 18.84 -0.66 -0.33
CA TYR A 61 18.35 -0.97 -1.66
C TYR A 61 19.33 -0.49 -2.74
N GLU A 62 19.83 0.75 -2.63
CA GLU A 62 20.82 1.29 -3.56
C GLU A 62 22.13 0.49 -3.53
N GLN A 63 22.59 0.10 -2.34
CA GLN A 63 23.76 -0.77 -2.18
C GLN A 63 23.54 -2.12 -2.88
N GLN A 64 22.36 -2.72 -2.71
CA GLN A 64 22.02 -3.99 -3.36
C GLN A 64 22.07 -3.89 -4.90
N ILE A 65 21.55 -2.80 -5.48
CA ILE A 65 21.65 -2.54 -6.92
C ILE A 65 23.11 -2.38 -7.35
N SER A 66 23.88 -1.55 -6.63
CA SER A 66 25.28 -1.29 -6.94
C SER A 66 26.11 -2.58 -6.93
N HIS A 67 25.99 -3.38 -5.87
CA HIS A 67 26.66 -4.68 -5.77
C HIS A 67 26.26 -5.62 -6.90
N ARG A 68 24.98 -5.66 -7.28
CA ARG A 68 24.52 -6.46 -8.42
C ARG A 68 25.16 -6.03 -9.74
N SER A 69 25.27 -4.72 -9.97
CA SER A 69 25.93 -4.16 -11.15
C SER A 69 27.40 -4.56 -11.20
N LEU A 70 28.12 -4.41 -10.09
CA LEU A 70 29.52 -4.81 -9.97
C LEU A 70 29.71 -6.30 -10.23
N MET A 71 28.85 -7.16 -9.68
CA MET A 71 28.90 -8.60 -9.93
C MET A 71 28.64 -8.95 -11.40
N ASN A 72 27.72 -8.23 -12.07
CA ASN A 72 27.48 -8.43 -13.49
C ASN A 72 28.67 -7.99 -14.35
N GLN A 73 29.34 -6.89 -13.99
CA GLN A 73 30.55 -6.41 -14.68
C GLN A 73 31.74 -7.36 -14.47
N ALA A 74 31.86 -7.99 -13.30
CA ALA A 74 32.92 -8.96 -13.03
C ALA A 74 32.73 -10.29 -13.79
N LEU A 75 31.51 -10.58 -14.25
CA LEU A 75 31.17 -11.78 -15.01
C LEU A 75 31.26 -11.58 -16.54
N SER A 76 31.46 -10.34 -17.01
CA SER A 76 31.67 -10.00 -18.43
C SER A 76 33.15 -9.88 -18.76
#